data_AF-A0AA43TZ82-F1
#
_entry.id   AF-A0AA43TZ82-F1
#
_cell.length_a   1.000
_cell.length_b   1.000
_cell.length_c   1.000
_cell.angle_alpha   90.00
_cell.angle_beta   90.00
_cell.angle_gamma   90.00
#
_symmetry.space_group_name_H-M   'P 1'
#
loop_
_entity.id
_entity.type
_entity.pdbx_description
1 polymer ?
#
loop_
_entity_poly.entity_id
_entity_poly.type
_entity_poly.pdbx_seq_one_letter_code
_entity_poly.pdbx_strand_id
1 'polypeptide(L)'
;MAPATKNARFHYRIYDGDDTHDLTHIHPVPHLLCSNSQPQDKRYRDTFRETFSAVNAKTHNDVMAKVSHPCIKCGKPVKDTIKSPMVYLRLPEPMVIVMAMPSCGGRICDAQILNDMQVMGSQKVERLRMEKDAYLQ
;
A
#
# COMPACT_ATOMS: atom_id res chain seq x y z
N MET A 1 -22.99 20.54 -1.40
CA MET A 1 -21.74 20.62 -2.19
C MET A 1 -20.98 19.32 -2.00
N ALA A 2 -20.52 18.68 -3.08
CA ALA A 2 -19.64 17.51 -2.95
C ALA A 2 -18.32 17.94 -2.29
N PRO A 3 -17.74 17.11 -1.40
CA PRO A 3 -16.44 17.42 -0.82
C PRO A 3 -15.38 17.47 -1.92
N ALA A 4 -14.50 18.48 -1.87
CA ALA A 4 -13.42 18.62 -2.83
C ALA A 4 -12.49 17.39 -2.81
N THR A 5 -12.09 16.92 -3.99
CA THR A 5 -11.19 15.78 -4.16
C THR A 5 -9.95 16.18 -4.94
N LYS A 6 -8.86 15.42 -4.76
CA LYS A 6 -7.64 15.49 -5.56
C LYS A 6 -7.33 14.09 -6.10
N ASN A 7 -6.82 13.98 -7.31
CA ASN A 7 -6.37 12.70 -7.83
C ASN A 7 -5.08 12.26 -7.15
N ALA A 8 -5.06 11.02 -6.65
CA ALA A 8 -3.87 10.38 -6.11
C ALA A 8 -3.52 9.13 -6.91
N ARG A 9 -2.23 8.90 -7.10
CA ARG A 9 -1.67 7.71 -7.75
C ARG A 9 -1.55 6.58 -6.72
N PHE A 10 -2.23 5.46 -6.95
CA PHE A 10 -2.08 4.23 -6.18
C PHE A 10 -1.20 3.27 -6.97
N HIS A 11 0.05 3.13 -6.54
CA HIS A 11 1.04 2.27 -7.16
C HIS A 11 1.18 0.98 -6.35
N TYR A 12 0.64 -0.11 -6.86
CA TYR A 12 0.73 -1.44 -6.28
C TYR A 12 2.00 -2.12 -6.75
N ARG A 13 2.86 -2.48 -5.80
CA ARG A 13 3.99 -3.39 -6.02
C ARG A 13 3.65 -4.74 -5.43
N ILE A 14 3.42 -5.71 -6.31
CA ILE A 14 2.97 -7.05 -5.99
C ILE A 14 4.18 -7.96 -5.99
N TYR A 15 4.45 -8.58 -4.85
CA TYR A 15 5.52 -9.55 -4.66
C TYR A 15 4.93 -10.96 -4.74
N ASP A 16 5.21 -11.67 -5.83
CA ASP A 16 4.62 -12.98 -6.14
C ASP A 16 5.74 -14.02 -6.30
N GLY A 17 6.17 -14.60 -5.18
CA GLY A 17 7.37 -15.44 -5.16
C GLY A 17 8.63 -14.62 -5.43
N ASP A 18 9.40 -15.02 -6.46
CA ASP A 18 10.58 -14.28 -6.93
C ASP A 18 10.21 -13.16 -7.94
N ASP A 19 8.98 -13.16 -8.44
CA ASP A 19 8.50 -12.17 -9.38
C ASP A 19 7.98 -10.90 -8.68
N THR A 20 8.12 -9.77 -9.36
CA THR A 20 7.53 -8.49 -8.94
C THR A 20 6.73 -7.88 -10.08
N HIS A 21 5.47 -7.52 -9.79
CA HIS A 21 4.59 -6.85 -10.73
C HIS A 21 4.19 -5.48 -10.21
N ASP A 22 4.18 -4.49 -11.09
CA ASP A 22 3.72 -3.14 -10.76
C ASP A 22 2.40 -2.83 -11.47
N LEU A 23 1.44 -2.28 -10.73
CA LEU A 23 0.16 -1.78 -11.24
C LEU A 23 -0.08 -0.37 -10.73
N THR A 24 -0.58 0.52 -11.59
CA THR A 24 -0.86 1.90 -11.20
C THR A 24 -2.29 2.28 -11.54
N HIS A 25 -3.00 2.80 -10.55
CA HIS A 25 -4.34 3.35 -10.71
C HIS A 25 -4.39 4.78 -10.22
N ILE A 26 -5.28 5.58 -10.80
CA ILE A 26 -5.52 6.95 -10.38
C ILE A 26 -6.92 7.02 -9.78
N HIS A 27 -7.01 7.47 -8.53
CA HIS A 27 -8.29 7.59 -7.84
C HIS A 27 -8.45 8.96 -7.20
N PRO A 28 -9.68 9.53 -7.23
CA PRO A 28 -9.98 10.72 -6.45
C PRO A 28 -9.93 10.38 -4.96
N VAL A 29 -9.21 11.19 -4.19
CA VAL A 29 -9.16 11.12 -2.72
C VAL A 29 -9.66 12.42 -2.11
N PRO A 30 -10.26 12.40 -0.92
CA PRO A 30 -10.69 13.62 -0.23
C PRO A 30 -9.54 14.62 -0.05
N HIS A 31 -9.79 15.90 -0.36
CA HIS A 31 -8.78 16.96 -0.22
C HIS A 31 -8.20 17.05 1.21
N LEU A 32 -9.00 16.68 2.22
CA LEU A 32 -8.56 16.56 3.61
C LEU A 32 -7.29 15.71 3.77
N LEU A 33 -7.16 14.63 2.98
CA LEU A 33 -6.01 13.73 3.04
C LEU A 33 -4.75 14.32 2.38
N CYS A 34 -4.93 15.25 1.44
CA CYS A 34 -3.85 15.89 0.70
C CYS A 34 -3.35 17.19 1.32
N SER A 35 -4.04 17.72 2.32
CA SER A 35 -3.70 19.02 2.91
C SER A 35 -2.55 18.91 3.91
N ASN A 36 -1.53 19.77 3.77
CA ASN A 36 -0.41 19.87 4.70
C ASN A 36 -0.80 20.43 6.08
N SER A 37 -1.87 21.21 6.14
CA SER A 37 -2.34 21.89 7.35
C SER A 37 -3.19 21.02 8.28
N GLN A 38 -3.57 19.81 7.87
CA GLN A 38 -4.54 19.01 8.61
C GLN A 38 -3.86 18.11 9.65
N PRO A 39 -4.30 18.12 10.91
CA PRO A 39 -3.82 17.19 11.93
C PRO A 39 -4.21 15.75 11.54
N GLN A 40 -3.35 14.78 11.86
CA GLN A 40 -3.62 13.34 11.63
C GLN A 40 -4.49 12.76 12.75
N ASP A 41 -5.62 13.42 13.02
CA ASP A 41 -6.54 13.06 14.07
C ASP A 41 -7.38 11.81 13.72
N LYS A 42 -8.37 11.49 14.57
CA LYS A 42 -9.28 10.37 14.31
C LYS A 42 -10.01 10.52 12.96
N ARG A 43 -10.45 11.73 12.62
CA ARG A 43 -11.19 12.00 11.38
C ARG A 43 -10.32 11.75 10.16
N TYR A 44 -9.06 12.18 10.17
CA TYR A 44 -8.10 11.88 9.12
C TYR A 44 -7.92 10.37 8.95
N ARG A 45 -7.70 9.64 10.05
CA ARG A 45 -7.48 8.17 10.02
C ARG A 45 -8.70 7.41 9.51
N ASP A 46 -9.90 7.77 9.95
CA ASP A 46 -11.14 7.16 9.49
C ASP A 46 -11.37 7.45 7.99
N THR A 47 -11.18 8.70 7.56
CA THR A 47 -11.32 9.10 6.15
C THR A 47 -10.32 8.34 5.27
N PHE A 48 -9.08 8.19 5.72
CA PHE A 48 -8.06 7.43 5.00
C PHE A 48 -8.45 5.95 4.89
N ARG A 49 -8.89 5.32 5.99
CA ARG A 49 -9.31 3.92 6.00
C ARG A 49 -10.46 3.69 5.02
N GLU A 50 -11.49 4.53 5.03
CA GLU A 50 -12.63 4.43 4.12
C GLU A 50 -12.20 4.61 2.65
N THR A 51 -11.39 5.62 2.38
CA THR A 51 -10.88 5.89 1.03
C THR A 51 -10.05 4.72 0.51
N PHE A 52 -9.12 4.22 1.34
CA PHE A 52 -8.25 3.10 0.98
C PHE A 52 -9.05 1.82 0.75
N SER A 53 -10.02 1.49 1.63
CA SER A 53 -10.88 0.32 1.45
C SER A 53 -11.69 0.39 0.15
N ALA A 54 -12.23 1.55 -0.19
CA ALA A 54 -12.98 1.74 -1.43
C ALA A 54 -12.09 1.60 -2.69
N VAL A 55 -10.87 2.14 -2.64
CA VAL A 55 -9.89 1.96 -3.72
C VAL A 55 -9.47 0.49 -3.83
N ASN A 56 -9.19 -0.15 -2.69
CA ASN A 56 -8.77 -1.55 -2.66
C ASN A 56 -9.83 -2.50 -3.22
N ALA A 57 -11.11 -2.26 -2.95
CA ALA A 57 -12.20 -3.03 -3.52
C ALA A 57 -12.26 -2.90 -5.06
N LYS A 58 -12.01 -1.70 -5.59
CA LYS A 58 -12.02 -1.44 -7.04
C LYS A 58 -10.84 -2.08 -7.77
N THR A 59 -9.68 -2.17 -7.12
CA THR A 59 -8.44 -2.69 -7.73
C THR A 59 -8.15 -4.14 -7.36
N HIS A 60 -8.97 -4.77 -6.51
CA HIS A 60 -8.72 -6.12 -6.00
C HIS A 60 -8.53 -7.14 -7.13
N ASN A 61 -9.44 -7.18 -8.10
CA ASN A 61 -9.38 -8.14 -9.21
C ASN A 61 -8.13 -7.93 -10.09
N ASP A 62 -7.76 -6.67 -10.34
CA ASP A 62 -6.58 -6.35 -11.15
C ASP A 62 -5.30 -6.81 -10.45
N VAL A 63 -5.21 -6.60 -9.13
CA VAL A 63 -4.10 -7.09 -8.31
C VAL A 63 -4.07 -8.62 -8.29
N MET A 64 -5.21 -9.27 -8.06
CA MET A 64 -5.31 -10.73 -8.04
C MET A 64 -4.97 -11.36 -9.39
N ALA A 65 -5.30 -10.71 -10.51
CA ALA A 65 -4.98 -11.18 -11.85
C ALA A 65 -3.47 -11.18 -12.16
N LYS A 66 -2.65 -10.49 -11.36
CA LYS A 66 -1.18 -10.54 -11.44
C LYS A 66 -0.57 -11.63 -10.56
N VAL A 67 -1.34 -12.25 -9.69
CA VAL A 67 -0.84 -13.30 -8.81
C VAL A 67 -0.92 -14.64 -9.52
N SER A 68 0.20 -15.36 -9.54
CA SER A 68 0.34 -16.67 -10.16
C SER A 68 0.87 -17.73 -9.19
N HIS A 69 1.62 -17.31 -8.16
CA HIS A 69 2.18 -18.23 -7.18
C HIS A 69 1.21 -18.53 -6.03
N PRO A 70 1.36 -19.69 -5.36
CA PRO A 70 0.61 -19.99 -4.14
C PRO A 70 0.96 -19.04 -2.99
N CYS A 71 0.25 -19.18 -1.87
CA CYS A 71 0.54 -18.43 -0.64
C CYS A 71 2.01 -18.54 -0.25
N ILE A 72 2.68 -17.38 -0.11
CA ILE A 72 4.12 -17.27 0.14
C ILE A 72 4.57 -17.90 1.47
N LYS A 73 3.63 -18.21 2.36
CA LYS A 73 3.91 -18.82 3.67
C LYS A 73 3.68 -20.32 3.76
N CYS A 74 2.75 -20.87 2.98
CA CYS A 74 2.35 -22.27 3.16
C CYS A 74 2.11 -23.05 1.86
N GLY A 75 2.29 -22.43 0.68
CA GLY A 75 2.12 -23.11 -0.61
C GLY A 75 0.67 -23.48 -0.98
N LYS A 76 -0.32 -23.14 -0.15
CA LYS A 76 -1.74 -23.35 -0.47
C LYS A 76 -2.22 -22.38 -1.55
N PRO A 77 -3.29 -22.73 -2.31
CA PRO A 77 -3.88 -21.83 -3.29
C PRO A 77 -4.21 -20.46 -2.69
N VAL A 78 -3.91 -19.42 -3.46
CA VAL A 78 -4.19 -18.04 -3.07
C VAL A 78 -5.69 -17.80 -3.05
N LYS A 79 -6.14 -17.08 -2.03
CA LYS A 79 -7.51 -16.59 -1.91
C LYS A 79 -7.59 -15.08 -1.86
N ASP A 80 -6.51 -14.41 -1.47
CA ASP A 80 -6.46 -12.95 -1.33
C ASP A 80 -5.02 -12.44 -1.42
N THR A 81 -4.85 -11.12 -1.40
CA THR A 81 -3.57 -10.43 -1.24
C THR A 81 -3.57 -9.59 0.03
N ILE A 82 -2.57 -9.79 0.87
CA ILE A 82 -2.30 -8.90 2.01
C ILE A 82 -1.66 -7.63 1.46
N LYS A 83 -2.13 -6.47 1.94
CA LYS A 83 -1.72 -5.16 1.44
C LYS A 83 -1.23 -4.26 2.55
N SER A 84 -0.09 -3.60 2.33
CA SER A 84 0.50 -2.63 3.25
C SER A 84 0.77 -1.30 2.53
N PRO A 85 -0.01 -0.24 2.79
CA PRO A 85 0.15 1.06 2.13
C PRO A 85 1.20 1.95 2.81
N MET A 86 2.02 2.62 2.00
CA MET A 86 2.88 3.74 2.36
C MET A 86 2.31 5.01 1.72
N VAL A 87 2.04 6.03 2.53
CA VAL A 87 1.15 7.14 2.18
C VAL A 87 1.92 8.44 1.97
N TYR A 88 1.81 9.03 0.78
CA TYR A 88 2.48 10.27 0.39
C TYR A 88 1.48 11.26 -0.24
N LEU A 89 0.32 11.43 0.41
CA LEU A 89 -0.78 12.22 -0.14
C LEU A 89 -0.57 13.74 -0.09
N ARG A 90 0.42 14.18 0.69
CA ARG A 90 0.78 15.58 0.96
C ARG A 90 1.83 16.17 0.00
N LEU A 91 2.30 15.36 -0.96
CA LEU A 91 3.20 15.80 -2.02
C LEU A 91 2.45 16.62 -3.08
N PRO A 92 3.17 17.43 -3.91
CA PRO A 92 2.58 18.10 -5.06
C PRO A 92 1.80 17.13 -5.96
N GLU A 93 2.38 15.95 -6.20
CA GLU A 93 1.73 14.78 -6.78
C GLU A 93 1.39 13.76 -5.69
N PRO A 94 0.13 13.68 -5.23
CA PRO A 94 -0.27 12.73 -4.19
C PRO A 94 -0.12 11.29 -4.68
N MET A 95 0.49 10.45 -3.85
CA MET A 95 0.61 9.03 -4.16
C MET A 95 0.49 8.13 -2.92
N VAL A 96 0.14 6.87 -3.15
CA VAL A 96 0.16 5.78 -2.19
C VAL A 96 0.89 4.63 -2.86
N ILE A 97 1.95 4.14 -2.22
CA ILE A 97 2.65 2.94 -2.66
C ILE A 97 2.10 1.77 -1.84
N VAL A 98 1.54 0.77 -2.48
CA VAL A 98 0.91 -0.38 -1.83
C VAL A 98 1.74 -1.61 -2.09
N MET A 99 2.36 -2.18 -1.05
CA MET A 99 2.95 -3.52 -1.17
C MET A 99 1.84 -4.55 -1.08
N ALA A 100 1.80 -5.52 -1.99
CA ALA A 100 0.84 -6.61 -1.99
C ALA A 100 1.54 -7.97 -2.05
N MET A 101 1.06 -8.96 -1.30
CA MET A 101 1.60 -10.34 -1.33
C MET A 101 0.47 -11.37 -1.31
N PRO A 102 0.62 -12.49 -2.04
CA PRO A 102 -0.36 -13.55 -2.11
C PRO A 102 -0.54 -14.27 -0.76
N SER A 103 -1.79 -14.49 -0.37
CA SER A 103 -2.15 -15.25 0.83
C SER A 103 -3.24 -16.28 0.57
N CYS A 104 -3.21 -17.34 1.37
CA CYS A 104 -4.27 -18.35 1.43
C CYS A 104 -5.47 -17.91 2.30
N GLY A 105 -5.44 -16.71 2.89
CA GLY A 105 -6.47 -16.19 3.81
C GLY A 105 -6.49 -16.86 5.19
N GLY A 106 -5.39 -17.53 5.56
CA GLY A 106 -5.23 -18.15 6.87
C GLY A 106 -4.65 -17.15 7.87
N ARG A 107 -5.31 -16.97 9.02
CA ARG A 107 -4.94 -15.95 10.04
C ARG A 107 -3.45 -15.93 10.40
N ILE A 108 -2.81 -17.11 10.50
CA ILE A 108 -1.38 -17.22 10.82
C ILE A 108 -0.52 -16.71 9.66
N CYS A 109 -0.80 -17.16 8.43
CA CYS A 109 -0.08 -16.71 7.24
C CYS A 109 -0.26 -15.21 7.02
N ASP A 110 -1.48 -14.69 7.18
CA ASP A 110 -1.77 -13.26 7.03
C ASP A 110 -0.95 -12.42 8.02
N ALA A 111 -0.92 -12.82 9.30
CA ALA A 111 -0.14 -12.15 10.32
C ALA A 111 1.36 -12.18 10.04
N GLN A 112 1.88 -13.32 9.57
CA GLN A 112 3.29 -13.46 9.18
C GLN A 112 3.63 -12.58 7.97
N ILE A 113 2.78 -12.55 6.95
CA ILE A 113 2.98 -11.70 5.76
C ILE A 113 2.96 -10.22 6.16
N LEU A 114 2.03 -9.81 7.01
CA LEU A 114 1.98 -8.44 7.54
C LEU A 114 3.26 -8.07 8.29
N ASN A 115 3.79 -8.97 9.12
CA ASN A 115 5.03 -8.74 9.84
C ASN A 115 6.22 -8.58 8.87
N ASP A 116 6.35 -9.47 7.88
CA ASP A 116 7.38 -9.36 6.84
C ASP A 116 7.31 -8.03 6.11
N MET A 117 6.12 -7.58 5.72
CA MET A 117 5.90 -6.28 5.09
C MET A 117 6.37 -5.12 5.96
N GLN A 118 6.11 -5.17 7.27
CA GLN A 118 6.58 -4.13 8.20
C GLN A 118 8.10 -4.11 8.31
N VAL A 119 8.74 -5.28 8.34
CA VAL A 119 10.21 -5.41 8.38
C VAL A 119 10.83 -4.88 7.08
N MET A 120 10.32 -5.29 5.92
CA MET A 120 10.81 -4.79 4.62
C MET A 120 10.64 -3.28 4.48
N GLY A 121 9.51 -2.73 4.94
CA GLY A 121 9.28 -1.29 4.97
C GLY A 121 10.30 -0.56 5.84
N SER A 122 10.57 -1.08 7.03
CA SER A 122 11.53 -0.48 7.98
C SER A 122 12.97 -0.53 7.46
N GLN A 123 13.39 -1.65 6.87
CA GLN A 123 14.73 -1.80 6.27
C GLN A 123 14.97 -0.85 5.10
N LYS A 124 13.95 -0.61 4.26
CA LYS A 124 14.04 0.36 3.15
C LYS A 124 14.17 1.79 3.66
N VAL A 125 13.43 2.16 4.70
CA VAL A 125 13.55 3.49 5.33
C VAL A 125 14.96 3.68 5.91
N GLU A 126 15.51 2.67 6.57
CA GLU A 126 16.85 2.74 7.14
C GLU A 126 17.93 2.86 6.06
N ARG A 127 17.83 2.08 4.97
CA ARG A 127 18.75 2.20 3.83
C ARG A 127 18.73 3.62 3.23
N LEU A 128 17.54 4.19 3.01
CA LEU A 128 17.39 5.55 2.50
C LEU A 128 17.97 6.61 3.45
N ARG A 129 17.92 6.39 4.77
CA ARG A 129 18.57 7.26 5.75
C ARG A 129 20.09 7.17 5.64
N MET A 130 20.65 5.96 5.59
CA MET A 130 22.09 5.75 5.44
C MET A 130 22.63 6.34 4.13
N GLU A 131 21.90 6.18 3.01
CA GLU A 131 22.26 6.75 1.71
C GLU A 131 22.20 8.28 1.72
N LYS A 132 21.21 8.88 2.38
CA LYS A 132 21.13 10.33 2.55
C LYS A 132 22.30 10.86 3.38
N ASP A 133 22.63 10.20 4.48
CA ASP A 133 23.70 10.65 5.38
C ASP A 133 25.08 10.52 4.73
N ALA A 134 25.28 9.53 3.85
CA ALA A 134 26.48 9.39 3.03
C ALA A 134 26.64 10.48 1.95
N TYR A 135 25.55 11.12 1.51
CA TYR A 135 25.56 12.21 0.54
C TYR A 135 25.78 13.60 1.17
N LEU A 136 25.72 13.70 2.51
CA LEU A 136 25.88 14.95 3.26
C LEU A 136 27.23 15.04 4.00
N GLN A 137 28.14 14.10 3.73
CA GLN A 137 29.56 14.13 4.14
C GLN A 137 30.44 14.42 2.94
#